data_AF-A0A7Y5JJ56-F1
#
_entry.id   AF-A0A7Y5JJ56-F1
#
_cell.length_a   1.000
_cell.length_b   1.000
_cell.length_c   1.000
_cell.angle_alpha   90.00
_cell.angle_beta   90.00
_cell.angle_gamma   90.00
#
_symmetry.space_group_name_H-M   'P 1'
#
loop_
_entity.id
_entity.type
_entity.pdbx_description
1 polymer ?
#
loop_
_entity_poly.entity_id
_entity_poly.type
_entity_poly.pdbx_seq_one_letter_code
_entity_poly.pdbx_strand_id
1 'polypeptide(L)' 'MERTRDVVRDELVAFAKEHLARYKAPRWVEFRNDALPRNDRDKIDRKKLRSEDQQRGN' A
#
# COMPACT_ATOMS: atom_id res chain seq x y z
N MET A 1 -18.86 -11.50 11.53
CA MET A 1 -18.19 -10.22 11.87
C MET A 1 -17.73 -9.58 10.57
N GLU A 2 -18.14 -8.35 10.32
CA GLU A 2 -17.66 -7.57 9.17
C GLU A 2 -16.26 -7.04 9.49
N ARG A 3 -15.29 -7.31 8.61
CA ARG A 3 -13.91 -6.80 8.77
C ARG A 3 -13.81 -5.46 8.07
N THR A 4 -13.48 -4.41 8.81
CA THR A 4 -13.25 -3.08 8.24
C THR A 4 -11.87 -3.00 7.60
N ARG A 5 -11.69 -2.08 6.63
CA ARG A 5 -10.40 -1.89 5.93
C ARG A 5 -9.26 -1.53 6.88
N ASP A 6 -9.57 -0.82 7.96
CA ASP A 6 -8.58 -0.43 8.97
C ASP A 6 -8.07 -1.65 9.75
N VAL A 7 -8.97 -2.55 10.15
CA VAL A 7 -8.59 -3.82 10.82
C VAL A 7 -7.70 -4.65 9.89
N VAL A 8 -8.08 -4.76 8.61
CA VAL A 8 -7.29 -5.52 7.62
C VAL A 8 -5.92 -4.88 7.36
N ARG A 9 -5.83 -3.54 7.36
CA ARG A 9 -4.55 -2.81 7.24
C ARG A 9 -3.61 -3.21 8.37
N ASP A 10 -4.09 -3.21 9.61
CA ASP A 10 -3.27 -3.50 10.78
C ASP A 10 -2.84 -4.98 10.81
N GLU A 11 -3.75 -5.89 10.43
CA GLU A 11 -3.46 -7.32 10.27
C GLU A 11 -2.35 -7.57 9.22
N LEU A 12 -2.40 -6.88 8.07
CA LEU A 12 -1.36 -7.02 7.04
C LEU A 12 0.02 -6.54 7.51
N VAL A 13 0.07 -5.44 8.27
CA VAL A 13 1.33 -4.95 8.85
C VAL A 13 1.84 -5.92 9.91
N ALA A 14 0.96 -6.47 10.76
CA ALA A 14 1.31 -7.46 11.78
C ALA A 14 1.87 -8.74 11.12
N PHE A 15 1.18 -9.25 10.11
CA PHE A 15 1.63 -10.39 9.31
C PHE A 15 3.02 -10.16 8.70
N ALA A 16 3.24 -8.98 8.10
CA ALA A 16 4.55 -8.64 7.54
C ALA A 16 5.67 -8.60 8.61
N LYS A 17 5.38 -8.14 9.83
CA LYS A 17 6.36 -8.11 10.94
C LYS A 17 6.67 -9.50 11.50
N GLU A 18 5.73 -10.44 11.42
CA GLU A 18 5.93 -11.82 11.84
C GLU A 18 6.82 -12.59 10.85
N HIS A 19 6.66 -12.33 9.54
CA HIS A 19 7.34 -13.09 8.48
C HIS A 19 8.57 -12.41 7.89
N LEU A 20 8.74 -11.10 8.08
CA LEU A 20 9.87 -10.33 7.56
C LEU A 20 10.67 -9.70 8.70
N ALA A 21 11.94 -9.39 8.43
CA ALA A 21 12.72 -8.55 9.33
C ALA A 21 12.00 -7.21 9.54
N ARG A 22 11.98 -6.71 10.78
CA ARG A 22 11.18 -5.54 11.20
C ARG A 22 11.33 -4.31 10.31
N TYR A 23 12.53 -4.05 9.77
CA TYR A 23 12.81 -2.91 8.89
C TYR A 23 12.25 -3.05 7.46
N LYS A 24 11.81 -4.25 7.07
CA LYS A 24 11.15 -4.51 5.78
C LYS A 24 9.63 -4.43 5.86
N ALA A 25 9.06 -4.47 7.06
CA ALA A 25 7.62 -4.32 7.23
C ALA A 25 7.19 -2.90 6.81
N PRO A 26 6.11 -2.76 6.03
CA PRO A 26 5.64 -1.45 5.60
C PRO A 26 5.18 -0.63 6.81
N ARG A 27 5.37 0.70 6.73
CA ARG A 27 4.90 1.63 7.78
C ARG A 27 3.39 1.85 7.72
N TRP A 28 2.81 1.78 6.52
CA TRP A 28 1.38 1.96 6.25
C TRP A 28 0.97 1.14 5.03
N VAL A 29 -0.33 0.83 4.92
CA VAL A 29 -0.93 0.10 3.78
C VAL A 29 -2.21 0.81 3.35
N GLU A 30 -2.35 1.22 2.10
CA GLU A 30 -3.57 1.89 1.60
C GLU A 30 -4.37 0.95 0.69
N PHE A 31 -5.68 0.89 0.91
CA PHE A 31 -6.61 0.27 -0.02
C PHE A 31 -7.23 1.35 -0.90
N ARG A 32 -6.93 1.30 -2.20
CA ARG A 32 -7.51 2.20 -3.20
C ARG A 32 -8.76 1.57 -3.79
N ASN A 33 -9.77 2.39 -4.06
CA ASN A 33 -10.94 1.95 -4.83
C ASN A 33 -10.62 1.86 -6.32
N ASP A 34 -9.71 2.71 -6.80
CA ASP A 34 -9.29 2.77 -8.19
C ASP A 34 -8.09 1.84 -8.44
N ALA A 35 -7.96 1.40 -9.70
CA ALA A 35 -6.81 0.63 -10.13
C ALA A 35 -5.51 1.45 -10.07
N LEU A 36 -4.39 0.77 -9.82
CA LEU A 36 -3.07 1.42 -9.85
C LEU A 36 -2.79 1.99 -11.25
N PRO A 37 -2.19 3.18 -11.35
CA PRO A 37 -1.86 3.78 -12.63
C PRO A 37 -0.87 2.88 -13.38
N ARG A 38 -1.05 2.81 -14.69
CA ARG A 38 -0.19 2.05 -15.59
C ARG A 38 0.39 2.98 -16.66
N ASN A 39 1.57 2.62 -17.18
CA ASN A 39 2.21 3.33 -18.27
C ASN A 39 1.78 2.79 -19.64
N ASP A 40 2.28 3.39 -20.72
CA ASP A 40 1.97 3.01 -22.11
C ASP A 40 2.33 1.56 -22.48
N ARG A 41 3.10 0.87 -21.61
CA ARG A 41 3.47 -0.54 -21.74
C ARG A 41 2.71 -1.44 -20.75
N ASP A 42 1.61 -0.95 -20.19
CA ASP A 42 0.74 -1.62 -19.22
C ASP A 42 1.45 -2.03 -17.90
N LYS A 43 2.60 -1.46 -17.58
CA LYS A 43 3.30 -1.69 -16.30
C LYS A 43 2.82 -0.69 -15.26
N ILE A 44 2.81 -1.09 -13.99
CA ILE A 44 2.53 -0.16 -12.87
C ILE A 44 3.47 1.05 -12.96
N ASP A 45 2.88 2.24 -13.04
CA ASP A 45 3.61 3.49 -13.08
C ASP A 45 3.99 3.94 -11.66
N ARG A 46 5.16 3.46 -11.22
CA ARG A 46 5.73 3.81 -9.92
C ARG A 46 6.07 5.30 -9.80
N LYS A 47 6.35 6.01 -10.90
CA LYS A 47 6.70 7.44 -10.86
C LYS A 47 5.44 8.26 -10.57
N LYS A 48 4.35 7.96 -11.27
CA LYS A 48 3.05 8.58 -11.00
C LYS A 48 2.55 8.26 -9.60
N LEU A 49 2.62 6.99 -9.16
CA LEU A 49 2.26 6.60 -7.79
C LEU A 49 3.01 7.39 -6.72
N ARG A 50 4.33 7.56 -6.86
CA ARG A 50 5.12 8.37 -5.92
C ARG A 50 4.74 9.84 -5.94
N SER A 51 4.44 10.39 -7.11
CA SER A 51 4.01 11.78 -7.22
C SER A 51 2.66 12.01 -6.56
N GLU A 52 1.71 11.08 -6.72
CA GLU A 52 0.41 11.11 -6.04
C GLU A 52 0.59 11.05 -4.52
N ASP A 53 1.49 10.20 -4.03
CA ASP A 53 1.79 10.06 -2.60
C ASP A 53 2.43 11.33 -2.02
N GLN A 54 3.41 11.91 -2.73
CA GLN A 54 4.04 13.19 -2.35
C GLN A 54 3.06 14.35 -2.33
N GLN A 55 2.14 14.42 -3.29
CA GLN A 55 1.09 15.45 -3.32
C GLN A 55 0.11 15.32 -2.14
N ARG A 56 -0.07 14.11 -1.62
CA ARG A 56 -0.92 13.83 -0.45
C ARG A 56 -0.19 14.10 0.87
N GLY A 57 1.14 14.27 0.86
CA GLY A 57 1.95 14.54 2.05
C GLY A 57 2.20 13.31 2.93
N ASN A 58 2.16 12.10 2.35
CA ASN A 58 2.51 10.85 3.02
C ASN A 58 4.02 10.55 2.97
#